data_AF-A0A4R4WTL9-F1
#
_entry.id   AF-A0A4R4WTL9-F1
#
_cell.length_a   1.000
_cell.length_b   1.000
_cell.length_c   1.000
_cell.angle_alpha   90.00
_cell.angle_beta   90.00
_cell.angle_gamma   90.00
#
_symmetry.space_group_name_H-M   'P 1'
#
loop_
_entity.id
_entity.type
_entity.pdbx_description
1 polymer ?
#
loop_
_entity_poly.entity_id
_entity_poly.type
_entity_poly.pdbx_seq_one_letter_code
_entity_poly.pdbx_strand_id
1 'polypeptide(L)' 'MSTKDELRRVEEDLARLRAENQDIRDQIRDMGATDQVEISAMISQADEQVELIAELERRRDNLRRRLEEGED' A
#
# COMPACT_ATOMS: atom_id res chain seq x y z
N MET A 1 -14.42 -17.61 -3.68
CA MET A 1 -12.99 -17.32 -3.42
C MET A 1 -12.74 -17.67 -1.97
N SER A 2 -11.67 -18.41 -1.63
CA SER A 2 -11.40 -18.79 -0.23
C SER A 2 -10.81 -17.62 0.55
N THR A 3 -10.93 -17.61 1.88
CA THR A 3 -10.27 -16.62 2.76
C THR A 3 -8.76 -16.58 2.52
N LYS A 4 -8.14 -17.76 2.25
CA LYS A 4 -6.72 -17.89 1.91
C LYS A 4 -6.37 -17.25 0.56
N ASP A 5 -7.21 -17.41 -0.45
CA ASP A 5 -7.02 -16.76 -1.76
C ASP A 5 -7.16 -15.24 -1.66
N GLU A 6 -8.11 -14.76 -0.86
CA GLU A 6 -8.30 -13.34 -0.62
C GLU A 6 -7.10 -12.75 0.13
N LEU A 7 -6.63 -13.42 1.19
CA LEU A 7 -5.44 -13.00 1.95
C LEU A 7 -4.21 -12.87 1.05
N ARG A 8 -3.95 -13.89 0.22
CA ARG A 8 -2.83 -13.86 -0.74
C ARG A 8 -2.91 -12.65 -1.67
N ARG A 9 -4.08 -12.36 -2.25
CA ARG A 9 -4.27 -11.20 -3.13
C ARG A 9 -4.01 -9.88 -2.42
N VAL A 10 -4.52 -9.72 -1.20
CA VAL A 10 -4.28 -8.52 -0.39
C VAL A 10 -2.79 -8.36 -0.07
N GLU A 11 -2.08 -9.45 0.23
CA GLU A 11 -0.64 -9.42 0.48
C GLU A 11 0.17 -9.07 -0.79
N GLU A 12 -0.22 -9.58 -1.96
CA GLU A 12 0.36 -9.23 -3.26
C GLU A 12 0.13 -7.74 -3.60
N ASP A 13 -1.09 -7.25 -3.41
CA ASP A 13 -1.44 -5.85 -3.65
C ASP A 13 -0.69 -4.91 -2.69
N LEU A 14 -0.57 -5.29 -1.41
CA LEU A 14 0.24 -4.55 -0.42
C LEU A 14 1.72 -4.47 -0.81
N ALA A 15 2.29 -5.59 -1.28
CA ALA A 15 3.68 -5.62 -1.72
C ALA A 15 3.92 -4.67 -2.90
N ARG A 16 3.01 -4.70 -3.89
CA ARG A 16 3.06 -3.80 -5.06
C ARG A 16 2.94 -2.34 -4.65
N LEU A 17 1.92 -1.98 -3.87
CA LEU A 17 1.67 -0.59 -3.47
C LEU A 17 2.81 -0.01 -2.62
N ARG A 18 3.42 -0.81 -1.75
CA ARG A 18 4.60 -0.37 -0.97
C ARG A 18 5.81 -0.10 -1.85
N ALA A 19 6.03 -0.92 -2.89
CA ALA A 19 7.09 -0.69 -3.86
C ALA A 19 6.83 0.59 -4.66
N GLU A 20 5.61 0.76 -5.20
CA GLU A 20 5.22 1.96 -5.93
C GLU A 20 5.35 3.24 -5.07
N ASN A 21 4.94 3.20 -3.80
CA ASN A 21 5.07 4.33 -2.89
C ASN A 21 6.54 4.71 -2.63
N GLN A 22 7.39 3.70 -2.48
CA GLN A 22 8.83 3.89 -2.31
C GLN A 22 9.44 4.51 -3.56
N ASP A 23 9.08 4.03 -4.75
CA ASP A 23 9.56 4.56 -6.03
C ASP A 23 9.15 6.03 -6.23
N ILE A 24 7.95 6.42 -5.82
CA ILE A 24 7.50 7.82 -5.84
C ILE A 24 8.35 8.67 -4.89
N ARG A 25 8.61 8.19 -3.67
CA ARG A 25 9.42 8.91 -2.68
C ARG A 25 10.88 9.07 -3.11
N ASP A 26 11.43 8.07 -3.80
CA ASP A 26 12.79 8.14 -4.34
C ASP A 26 12.84 9.11 -5.54
N GLN A 27 11.83 9.11 -6.42
CA GLN A 27 11.72 10.12 -7.48
C GLN A 27 11.65 11.54 -6.91
N ILE A 28 10.82 11.79 -5.89
CA ILE A 28 10.71 13.11 -5.24
C ILE A 28 12.08 13.56 -4.69
N ARG A 29 12.88 12.64 -4.15
CA ARG A 29 14.22 12.96 -3.61
C ARG A 29 15.19 13.42 -4.70
N ASP A 30 15.04 12.91 -5.91
CA ASP A 30 15.92 13.20 -7.05
C ASP A 30 15.51 14.45 -7.83
N MET A 31 14.34 15.03 -7.54
CA MET A 31 13.82 16.22 -8.20
C MET A 31 14.52 17.52 -7.77
N GLY A 32 14.62 18.47 -8.70
CA GLY A 32 15.29 19.75 -8.48
C GLY A 32 14.41 20.82 -7.84
N ALA A 33 15.02 21.90 -7.38
CA ALA A 33 14.32 23.01 -6.72
C ALA A 33 13.30 23.76 -7.60
N THR A 34 13.34 23.55 -8.92
CA THR A 34 12.40 24.14 -9.90
C THR A 34 11.06 23.41 -9.99
N ASP A 35 10.96 22.21 -9.41
CA ASP A 35 9.88 21.27 -9.72
C ASP A 35 8.80 21.24 -8.63
N GLN A 36 8.67 22.32 -7.83
CA GLN A 36 7.87 22.35 -6.59
C GLN A 36 6.40 21.96 -6.78
N VAL A 37 5.79 22.32 -7.92
CA VAL A 37 4.40 21.95 -8.23
C VAL A 37 4.26 20.45 -8.46
N GLU A 38 5.19 19.86 -9.20
CA GLU A 38 5.22 18.42 -9.48
C GLU A 38 5.55 17.62 -8.22
N ILE A 39 6.54 18.07 -7.43
CA ILE A 39 6.85 17.51 -6.11
C ILE A 39 5.60 17.50 -5.22
N SER A 40 4.86 18.60 -5.17
CA SER A 40 3.64 18.69 -4.35
C SER A 40 2.56 17.70 -4.80
N ALA A 41 2.38 17.51 -6.11
CA ALA A 41 1.44 16.54 -6.65
C ALA A 41 1.85 15.09 -6.31
N MET A 42 3.15 14.78 -6.42
CA MET A 42 3.68 13.45 -6.10
C MET A 42 3.61 13.15 -4.60
N ILE A 43 3.82 14.14 -3.72
CA ILE A 43 3.64 13.99 -2.27
C ILE A 43 2.17 13.63 -1.97
N SER A 44 1.21 14.38 -2.51
CA SER A 44 -0.21 14.10 -2.32
C SER A 44 -0.57 12.68 -2.78
N GLN A 45 -0.07 12.25 -3.94
CA GLN A 45 -0.26 10.89 -4.44
C GLN A 45 0.35 9.84 -3.51
N ALA A 46 1.56 10.09 -2.98
CA ALA A 46 2.22 9.19 -2.05
C ALA A 46 1.44 9.08 -0.72
N ASP A 47 0.84 10.17 -0.25
CA ASP A 47 0.04 10.18 0.98
C ASP A 47 -1.30 9.43 0.79
N GLU A 48 -1.98 9.62 -0.34
CA GLU A 48 -3.19 8.84 -0.68
C GLU A 48 -2.90 7.33 -0.73
N GLN A 49 -1.75 6.94 -1.29
CA GLN A 49 -1.33 5.52 -1.30
C GLN A 49 -1.08 4.98 0.10
N VAL A 50 -0.55 5.78 1.03
CA VAL A 50 -0.35 5.37 2.43
C VAL A 50 -1.70 5.07 3.10
N GLU A 51 -2.73 5.85 2.83
CA GLU A 51 -4.08 5.60 3.35
C GLU A 51 -4.64 4.27 2.83
N LEU A 52 -4.50 4.00 1.52
CA LEU A 52 -4.93 2.75 0.91
C LEU A 52 -4.16 1.54 1.47
N ILE A 53 -2.84 1.66 1.65
CA ILE A 53 -2.01 0.63 2.29
C ILE A 53 -2.55 0.32 3.70
N ALA A 54 -2.85 1.34 4.49
CA ALA A 54 -3.37 1.16 5.85
C ALA A 54 -4.76 0.50 5.88
N GLU A 55 -5.61 0.72 4.88
CA GLU A 55 -6.87 0.00 4.72
C GLU A 55 -6.65 -1.48 4.41
N LEU A 56 -5.77 -1.77 3.44
CA LEU A 56 -5.45 -3.14 3.05
C LEU A 56 -4.77 -3.93 4.16
N GLU A 57 -3.93 -3.30 4.98
CA GLU A 57 -3.35 -3.91 6.18
C GLU A 57 -4.43 -4.31 7.19
N ARG A 58 -5.39 -3.43 7.47
CA ARG A 58 -6.54 -3.76 8.34
C ARG A 58 -7.35 -4.93 7.79
N ARG A 59 -7.55 -4.98 6.47
CA ARG A 59 -8.23 -6.11 5.81
C ARG A 59 -7.43 -7.40 5.93
N ARG A 60 -6.12 -7.37 5.68
CA ARG A 60 -5.20 -8.51 5.85
C ARG A 60 -5.30 -9.07 7.26
N ASP A 61 -5.27 -8.21 8.27
CA ASP A 61 -5.29 -8.62 9.67
C ASP A 61 -6.64 -9.26 10.05
N ASN A 62 -7.75 -8.74 9.51
CA ASN A 62 -9.06 -9.39 9.66
C ASN A 62 -9.12 -10.78 8.98
N LEU A 63 -8.56 -10.90 7.78
CA LEU A 63 -8.51 -12.18 7.05
C LEU A 63 -7.66 -13.22 7.77
N ARG A 64 -6.52 -12.81 8.35
CA ARG A 64 -5.68 -13.68 9.19
C ARG A 64 -6.44 -14.17 10.40
N ARG A 65 -7.11 -13.27 11.12
CA ARG A 65 -7.96 -13.65 12.27
C ARG A 65 -9.05 -14.65 11.88
N ARG A 66 -9.72 -14.44 10.75
CA ARG A 66 -10.77 -15.37 10.26
C ARG A 66 -10.23 -16.75 9.88
N LEU A 67 -8.97 -16.85 9.47
CA LEU A 67 -8.32 -18.15 9.25
C LEU A 67 -8.00 -18.82 10.57
N GLU A 68 -7.46 -18.08 11.54
CA GLU A 68 -7.16 -18.58 12.89
C GLU A 68 -8.43 -19.09 13.60
N GLU A 69 -9.54 -18.32 13.55
CA GLU A 69 -10.83 -18.68 14.16
C GLU A 69 -11.60 -19.77 13.40
N GLY A 70 -11.25 -20.02 12.13
CA GLY A 70 -11.90 -21.01 11.27
C GLY A 70 -11.16 -22.35 11.18
N GLU A 71 -9.99 -22.45 11.81
CA GLU A 71 -9.16 -23.67 11.89
C GLU A 71 -9.35 -24.43 13.23
N ASP A 72 -10.31 -24.01 14.07
CA ASP A 72 -10.76 -24.71 15.30
C ASP A 72 -11.84 -25.78 15.05
#